data_AF-A0A2N0L1N8-F1
#
_entry.id   AF-A0A2N0L1N8-F1
#
_cell.length_a   1.000
_cell.length_b   1.000
_cell.length_c   1.000
_cell.angle_alpha   90.00
_cell.angle_beta   90.00
_cell.angle_gamma   90.00
#
_symmetry.space_group_name_H-M   'P 1'
#
loop_
_entity.id
_entity.type
_entity.pdbx_description
1 polymer ?
#
loop_
_entity_poly.entity_id
_entity_poly.type
_entity_poly.pdbx_seq_one_letter_code
_entity_poly.pdbx_strand_id
1 'polypeptide(L)'
;LVEPLSLDEAYLDITSAVEEGKLPLAVALDLKRRVNQETGLTISVGAGTSKSVAKIASDLQKPDGLVVVESGDEATFLAPLAAGKLWGIGPKTAERLRRAKIETIGQLAEQSEEWFQRQFGKRAQSLRAKSTGADNDPVQTQRETKSVSSENTFSTDVADEVQLKAELDQLASHVAGRLERHGFKGRTVTVKARLADFTTFTRQTTLDAGTDSAEVIQETAWRLFSMELTPGRSFRLLGVGVSGFYEPEQPLEYQLPLLEGVPGYN
;
A
#
# COMPACT_ATOMS: atom_id res chain seq x y z
N LEU A 1 5.76 18.46 -0.11
CA LEU A 1 4.57 17.57 -0.33
C LEU A 1 4.51 16.53 0.78
N VAL A 2 3.34 16.00 1.16
CA VAL A 2 3.22 14.96 2.22
C VAL A 2 2.49 13.72 1.70
N GLU A 3 3.03 12.53 1.93
CA GLU A 3 2.42 11.22 1.63
C GLU A 3 2.30 10.40 2.93
N PRO A 4 1.09 10.23 3.50
CA PRO A 4 0.88 9.36 4.66
C PRO A 4 1.07 7.87 4.30
N LEU A 5 1.82 7.12 5.11
CA LEU A 5 1.92 5.66 5.00
C LEU A 5 1.02 4.93 6.01
N SER A 6 0.98 5.43 7.24
CA SER A 6 0.21 4.92 8.38
C SER A 6 -0.23 6.09 9.26
N LEU A 7 -0.83 5.79 10.42
CA LEU A 7 -1.21 6.82 11.39
C LEU A 7 0.00 7.61 11.93
N ASP A 8 1.15 6.94 12.01
CA ASP A 8 2.38 7.42 12.66
C ASP A 8 3.57 7.57 11.69
N GLU A 9 3.41 7.29 10.40
CA GLU A 9 4.45 7.42 9.39
C GLU A 9 3.97 8.22 8.16
N ALA A 10 4.80 9.14 7.68
CA ALA A 10 4.59 9.89 6.45
C ALA A 10 5.93 10.20 5.75
N TYR A 11 5.92 10.29 4.42
CA TYR A 11 7.00 10.92 3.67
C TYR A 11 6.73 12.42 3.51
N LEU A 12 7.79 13.21 3.59
CA LEU A 12 7.78 14.64 3.34
C LEU A 12 8.80 14.94 2.23
N ASP A 13 8.32 15.52 1.14
CA ASP A 13 9.19 16.09 0.11
C ASP A 13 9.63 17.49 0.53
N ILE A 14 10.93 17.65 0.78
CA ILE A 14 11.59 18.89 1.20
C ILE A 14 12.43 19.51 0.07
N THR A 15 12.32 19.03 -1.18
CA THR A 15 13.19 19.44 -2.29
C THR A 15 13.23 20.96 -2.45
N SER A 16 12.07 21.63 -2.50
CA SER A 16 12.00 23.09 -2.62
C SER A 16 12.66 23.83 -1.44
N ALA A 17 12.55 23.30 -0.22
CA ALA A 17 13.21 23.89 0.95
C ALA A 17 14.74 23.80 0.84
N VAL A 18 15.25 22.70 0.29
CA VAL A 18 16.68 22.49 0.03
C VAL A 18 17.17 23.37 -1.11
N GLU A 19 16.40 23.51 -2.18
CA GLU A 19 16.68 24.43 -3.31
C GLU A 19 16.72 25.90 -2.85
N GLU A 20 15.91 26.27 -1.85
CA GLU A 20 15.95 27.56 -1.16
C GLU A 20 17.13 27.71 -0.17
N GLY A 21 18.01 26.71 -0.08
CA GLY A 21 19.24 26.73 0.70
C GLY A 21 19.10 26.20 2.14
N LYS A 22 17.98 25.58 2.52
CA LYS A 22 17.86 24.95 3.84
C LYS A 22 18.56 23.61 3.86
N LEU A 23 19.36 23.37 4.90
CA LEU A 23 20.01 22.08 5.11
C LEU A 23 18.95 21.02 5.51
N PRO A 24 18.97 19.80 4.93
CA PRO A 24 18.06 18.72 5.31
C PRO A 24 18.03 18.44 6.81
N LEU A 25 19.20 18.46 7.44
CA LEU A 25 19.35 18.32 8.90
C LEU A 25 18.58 19.40 9.67
N ALA A 26 18.64 20.65 9.22
CA ALA A 26 17.95 21.76 9.88
C ALA A 26 16.43 21.62 9.77
N VAL A 27 15.92 21.20 8.60
CA VAL A 27 14.49 20.92 8.39
C VAL A 27 14.01 19.77 9.29
N ALA A 28 14.78 18.68 9.37
CA ALA A 28 14.46 17.53 10.20
C ALA A 28 14.45 17.86 11.71
N LEU A 29 15.43 18.63 12.19
CA LEU A 29 15.48 19.10 13.59
C LEU A 29 14.31 20.01 13.94
N ASP A 30 13.96 20.93 13.04
CA ASP A 30 12.80 21.81 13.22
C ASP A 30 11.50 21.00 13.32
N LEU A 31 11.33 20.01 12.44
CA LEU A 31 10.17 19.11 12.46
C LEU A 31 10.06 18.35 13.79
N LYS A 32 11.14 17.74 14.27
CA LYS A 32 11.17 17.05 15.58
C LYS A 32 10.75 17.99 16.71
N ARG A 33 11.30 19.21 16.73
CA ARG A 33 11.00 20.22 17.74
C ARG A 33 9.52 20.58 17.73
N ARG A 34 8.97 20.87 16.55
CA ARG A 34 7.57 21.26 16.39
C ARG A 34 6.61 20.16 16.80
N VAL A 35 6.86 18.91 16.37
CA VAL A 35 6.02 17.77 16.78
C VAL A 35 6.02 17.60 18.29
N ASN A 36 7.19 17.70 18.94
CA ASN A 36 7.26 17.63 20.40
C ASN A 36 6.54 18.78 21.10
N GLN A 37 6.71 20.01 20.63
CA GLN A 37 6.04 21.19 21.21
C GLN A 37 4.51 21.15 21.06
N GLU A 38 4.02 20.69 19.91
CA GLU A 38 2.60 20.70 19.58
C GLU A 38 1.85 19.48 20.15
N THR A 39 2.52 18.34 20.32
CA THR A 39 1.86 17.07 20.70
C THR A 39 2.40 16.41 21.97
N GLY A 40 3.57 16.83 22.45
CA GLY A 40 4.29 16.15 23.53
C GLY A 40 4.98 14.83 23.12
N LEU A 41 4.89 14.44 21.84
CA LEU A 41 5.46 13.19 21.33
C LEU A 41 6.83 13.41 20.66
N THR A 42 7.68 12.37 20.69
CA THR A 42 8.94 12.35 19.95
C THR A 42 8.77 11.58 18.64
N ILE A 43 9.47 11.99 17.58
CA ILE A 43 9.52 11.28 16.30
C ILE A 43 10.96 10.94 15.93
N SER A 44 11.18 9.85 15.21
CA SER A 44 12.47 9.62 14.53
C SER A 44 12.37 10.08 13.08
N VAL A 45 13.44 10.67 12.54
CA VAL A 45 13.44 11.23 11.18
C VAL A 45 14.59 10.63 10.38
N GLY A 46 14.30 10.17 9.17
CA GLY A 46 15.29 9.81 8.17
C GLY A 46 15.18 10.75 6.98
N ALA A 47 16.31 11.26 6.51
CA ALA A 47 16.39 12.06 5.29
C ALA A 47 17.35 11.40 4.29
N GLY A 48 17.00 11.46 3.01
CA GLY A 48 17.79 10.94 1.91
C GLY A 48 17.19 11.40 0.57
N THR A 49 17.90 11.13 -0.51
CA THR A 49 17.50 11.52 -1.88
C THR A 49 16.34 10.69 -2.45
N SER A 50 16.04 9.55 -1.83
CA SER A 50 14.91 8.68 -2.20
C SER A 50 14.07 8.26 -1.00
N LYS A 51 12.83 7.85 -1.28
CA LYS A 51 11.93 7.29 -0.27
C LYS A 51 12.52 6.05 0.41
N SER A 52 13.17 5.17 -0.35
CA SER A 52 13.73 3.94 0.24
C SER A 52 14.86 4.23 1.23
N VAL A 53 15.77 5.15 0.88
CA VAL A 53 16.89 5.58 1.73
C VAL A 53 16.35 6.29 2.98
N ALA A 54 15.42 7.24 2.81
CA ALA A 54 14.81 7.95 3.93
C ALA A 54 14.08 7.01 4.90
N LYS A 55 13.34 6.02 4.39
CA LYS A 55 12.65 4.99 5.21
C LYS A 55 13.66 4.23 6.06
N ILE A 56 14.73 3.71 5.45
CA ILE A 56 15.75 2.93 6.14
C ILE A 56 16.46 3.79 7.19
N ALA A 57 16.86 5.01 6.83
CA ALA A 57 17.50 5.97 7.74
C ALA A 57 16.64 6.25 8.98
N SER A 58 15.32 6.41 8.81
CA SER A 58 14.39 6.71 9.91
C SER A 58 14.28 5.59 10.95
N ASP A 59 14.57 4.34 10.57
CA ASP A 59 14.47 3.16 11.43
C ASP A 59 15.77 2.85 12.20
N LEU A 60 16.92 3.39 11.79
CA LEU A 60 18.23 2.98 12.33
C LEU A 60 18.52 3.45 13.76
N GLN A 61 18.05 4.64 14.11
CA GLN A 61 18.35 5.29 15.40
C GLN A 61 17.11 5.50 16.27
N LYS A 62 16.05 4.69 16.07
CA LYS A 62 14.88 4.73 16.93
C LYS A 62 15.25 4.33 18.38
N PRO A 63 14.63 4.92 19.42
CA PRO A 63 13.64 6.02 19.37
C PRO A 63 14.30 7.42 19.31
N ASP A 64 13.50 8.43 18.93
CA ASP A 64 13.92 9.83 18.81
C ASP A 64 15.20 10.08 17.97
N GLY A 65 15.49 9.20 17.02
CA GLY A 65 16.67 9.29 16.15
C GLY A 65 16.56 10.36 15.05
N LEU A 66 17.70 10.71 14.47
CA LEU A 66 17.76 11.50 13.24
C LEU A 66 18.95 11.03 12.41
N VAL A 67 18.69 10.55 11.19
CA VAL A 67 19.74 10.15 10.24
C VAL A 67 19.53 10.90 8.93
N VAL A 68 20.57 11.61 8.46
CA VAL A 68 20.60 12.23 7.14
C VAL A 68 21.61 11.47 6.29
N VAL A 69 21.18 11.00 5.13
CA VAL A 69 22.03 10.40 4.11
C VAL A 69 22.20 11.46 3.02
N GLU A 70 23.44 11.94 2.87
CA GLU A 70 23.77 12.96 1.89
C GLU A 70 23.71 12.41 0.47
N SER A 71 23.51 13.31 -0.50
CA SER A 71 23.48 12.92 -1.91
C SER A 71 24.84 12.39 -2.35
N GLY A 72 24.86 11.21 -2.98
CA GLY A 72 26.06 10.50 -3.40
C GLY A 72 26.55 9.46 -2.39
N ASP A 73 26.11 9.51 -1.13
CA ASP A 73 26.49 8.57 -0.08
C ASP A 73 25.52 7.37 0.04
N GLU A 74 24.46 7.33 -0.76
CA GLU A 74 23.37 6.37 -0.60
C GLU A 74 23.85 4.92 -0.73
N ALA A 75 24.64 4.62 -1.77
CA ALA A 75 25.18 3.28 -1.98
C ALA A 75 26.09 2.85 -0.82
N THR A 76 26.95 3.75 -0.34
CA THR A 76 27.86 3.51 0.79
C THR A 76 27.08 3.28 2.09
N PHE A 77 26.06 4.10 2.34
CA PHE A 77 25.17 3.99 3.49
C PHE A 77 24.40 2.67 3.50
N LEU A 78 23.90 2.24 2.34
CA LEU A 78 23.13 1.01 2.19
C LEU A 78 23.99 -0.25 2.27
N ALA A 79 25.18 -0.23 1.66
CA ALA A 79 26.03 -1.40 1.45
C ALA A 79 26.23 -2.32 2.68
N PRO A 80 26.52 -1.81 3.90
CA PRO A 80 26.76 -2.66 5.08
C PRO A 80 25.47 -3.21 5.70
N LEU A 81 24.30 -2.69 5.35
CA LEU A 81 23.04 -3.10 5.97
C LEU A 81 22.63 -4.49 5.49
N ALA A 82 21.95 -5.25 6.36
CA ALA A 82 21.42 -6.55 5.98
C ALA A 82 20.44 -6.43 4.81
N ALA A 83 20.48 -7.34 3.84
CA ALA A 83 19.63 -7.31 2.65
C ALA A 83 18.13 -7.27 2.99
N GLY A 84 17.74 -7.88 4.13
CA GLY A 84 16.37 -7.83 4.64
C GLY A 84 15.89 -6.45 5.14
N LYS A 85 16.80 -5.47 5.31
CA LYS A 85 16.46 -4.08 5.65
C LYS A 85 16.03 -3.27 4.42
N LEU A 86 16.34 -3.75 3.20
CA LEU A 86 15.96 -3.03 1.99
C LEU A 86 14.44 -2.94 1.88
N TRP A 87 13.92 -1.73 1.67
CA TRP A 87 12.48 -1.52 1.53
C TRP A 87 11.91 -2.31 0.34
N GLY A 88 10.88 -3.11 0.62
CA GLY A 88 10.29 -4.04 -0.34
C GLY A 88 10.78 -5.49 -0.22
N ILE A 89 11.80 -5.77 0.59
CA ILE A 89 12.23 -7.13 0.92
C ILE A 89 11.54 -7.58 2.21
N GLY A 90 10.62 -8.55 2.09
CA GLY A 90 9.97 -9.18 3.24
C GLY A 90 10.76 -10.36 3.80
N PRO A 91 10.35 -10.91 4.96
CA PRO A 91 11.08 -11.97 5.67
C PRO A 91 11.39 -13.21 4.81
N LYS A 92 10.41 -13.67 4.01
CA LYS A 92 10.58 -14.82 3.10
C LYS A 92 11.63 -14.55 2.01
N THR A 93 11.67 -13.32 1.50
CA THR A 93 12.65 -12.92 0.49
C THR A 93 14.03 -12.80 1.11
N ALA A 94 14.14 -12.21 2.32
CA ALA A 94 15.40 -12.12 3.06
C ALA A 94 15.99 -13.51 3.37
N GLU A 95 15.14 -14.46 3.78
CA GLU A 95 15.52 -15.87 3.98
C GLU A 95 16.09 -16.50 2.69
N ARG A 96 15.44 -16.26 1.53
CA ARG A 96 15.90 -16.74 0.23
C ARG A 96 17.25 -16.13 -0.16
N LEU A 97 17.46 -14.84 0.12
CA LEU A 97 18.73 -14.15 -0.13
C LEU A 97 19.86 -14.72 0.74
N ARG A 98 19.61 -14.95 2.03
CA ARG A 98 20.57 -15.63 2.91
C ARG A 98 20.98 -17.00 2.38
N ARG A 99 20.03 -17.81 1.89
CA ARG A 99 20.35 -19.12 1.27
C ARG A 99 21.16 -18.98 -0.01
N ALA A 100 21.01 -17.89 -0.73
CA ALA A 100 21.85 -17.53 -1.88
C ALA A 100 23.18 -16.87 -1.48
N LYS A 101 23.53 -16.83 -0.18
CA LYS A 101 24.72 -16.18 0.38
C LYS A 101 24.80 -14.67 0.12
N ILE A 102 23.64 -14.03 0.02
CA ILE A 102 23.51 -12.58 -0.07
C ILE A 102 22.96 -12.10 1.28
N GLU A 103 23.86 -11.59 2.11
CA GLU A 103 23.59 -11.14 3.46
C GLU A 103 23.38 -9.63 3.53
N THR A 104 24.10 -8.85 2.72
CA THR A 104 24.05 -7.38 2.75
C THR A 104 23.40 -6.77 1.51
N ILE A 105 22.97 -5.52 1.62
CA ILE A 105 22.44 -4.76 0.47
C ILE A 105 23.55 -4.53 -0.56
N GLY A 106 24.80 -4.32 -0.14
CA GLY A 106 25.94 -4.20 -1.06
C GLY A 106 26.13 -5.45 -1.92
N GLN A 107 26.11 -6.64 -1.30
CA GLN A 107 26.18 -7.91 -2.03
C GLN A 107 25.00 -8.12 -2.98
N LEU A 108 23.80 -7.63 -2.61
CA LEU A 108 22.63 -7.67 -3.46
C LEU A 108 22.78 -6.71 -4.66
N ALA A 109 23.33 -5.51 -4.44
CA ALA A 109 23.55 -4.50 -5.46
C ALA A 109 24.57 -4.93 -6.52
N GLU A 110 25.54 -5.79 -6.15
CA GLU A 110 26.53 -6.38 -7.06
C GLU A 110 25.94 -7.42 -8.04
N GLN A 111 24.71 -7.89 -7.82
CA GLN A 111 24.11 -8.90 -8.69
C GLN A 111 23.74 -8.35 -10.07
N SER A 112 23.84 -9.20 -11.10
CA SER A 112 23.52 -8.81 -12.48
C SER A 112 22.03 -8.55 -12.68
N GLU A 113 21.69 -7.82 -13.75
CA GLU A 113 20.29 -7.56 -14.11
C GLU A 113 19.51 -8.85 -14.39
N GLU A 114 20.13 -9.82 -15.06
CA GLU A 114 19.55 -11.13 -15.31
C GLU A 114 19.29 -11.88 -14.00
N TRP A 115 20.20 -11.75 -13.02
CA TRP A 115 20.00 -12.32 -11.70
C TRP A 115 18.78 -11.68 -11.03
N PHE A 116 18.66 -10.35 -11.03
CA PHE A 116 17.50 -9.65 -10.48
C PHE A 116 16.21 -10.08 -11.18
N GLN A 117 16.20 -10.17 -12.51
CA GLN A 117 15.03 -10.62 -13.27
C GLN A 117 14.60 -12.03 -12.91
N ARG A 118 15.55 -12.97 -12.85
CA ARG A 118 15.26 -14.35 -12.45
C ARG A 118 14.72 -14.45 -11.03
N GLN A 119 15.20 -13.62 -10.10
CA GLN A 119 14.79 -13.70 -8.69
C GLN A 119 13.51 -12.94 -8.37
N PHE A 120 13.26 -11.81 -9.03
CA PHE A 120 12.20 -10.86 -8.67
C PHE A 120 11.20 -10.55 -9.79
N GLY A 121 11.47 -11.01 -11.01
CA GLY A 121 10.62 -10.80 -12.19
C GLY A 121 10.28 -9.33 -12.37
N LYS A 122 8.97 -9.02 -12.43
CA LYS A 122 8.45 -7.64 -12.62
C LYS A 122 9.00 -6.60 -11.63
N ARG A 123 9.52 -7.02 -10.46
CA ARG A 123 10.07 -6.12 -9.43
C ARG A 123 11.58 -5.90 -9.54
N ALA A 124 12.25 -6.56 -10.47
CA ALA A 124 13.71 -6.58 -10.62
C ALA A 124 14.31 -5.17 -10.73
N GLN A 125 13.82 -4.37 -11.66
CA GLN A 125 14.32 -3.02 -11.90
C GLN A 125 14.19 -2.13 -10.66
N SER A 126 13.01 -2.11 -10.04
CA SER A 126 12.74 -1.29 -8.84
C SER A 126 13.59 -1.74 -7.65
N LEU A 127 13.70 -3.05 -7.39
CA LEU A 127 14.53 -3.54 -6.28
C LEU A 127 16.03 -3.30 -6.50
N ARG A 128 16.49 -3.39 -7.74
CA ARG A 128 17.88 -3.08 -8.09
C ARG A 128 18.18 -1.60 -7.84
N ALA A 129 17.33 -0.70 -8.33
CA ALA A 129 17.44 0.73 -8.09
C ALA A 129 17.47 1.05 -6.58
N LYS A 130 16.60 0.43 -5.78
CA LYS A 130 16.61 0.59 -4.32
C LYS A 130 17.90 0.09 -3.68
N SER A 131 18.44 -1.05 -4.14
CA SER A 131 19.69 -1.60 -3.58
C SER A 131 20.91 -0.72 -3.83
N THR A 132 20.86 0.13 -4.86
CA THR A 132 21.92 1.09 -5.19
C THR A 132 21.59 2.52 -4.73
N GLY A 133 20.46 2.74 -4.04
CA GLY A 133 20.00 4.08 -3.63
C GLY A 133 19.56 4.97 -4.80
N ALA A 134 19.32 4.41 -5.98
CA ALA A 134 19.00 5.13 -7.21
C ALA A 134 17.49 5.14 -7.53
N ASP A 135 16.63 4.80 -6.57
CA ASP A 135 15.19 4.87 -6.77
C ASP A 135 14.67 6.31 -6.71
N ASN A 136 13.72 6.63 -7.59
CA ASN A 136 13.22 7.98 -7.79
C ASN A 136 11.68 8.06 -7.69
N ASP A 137 11.08 7.14 -6.92
CA ASP A 137 9.64 7.13 -6.69
C ASP A 137 9.22 8.47 -6.03
N PRO A 138 8.38 9.31 -6.67
CA PRO A 138 8.02 10.62 -6.14
C PRO A 138 7.07 10.49 -4.95
N VAL A 139 7.08 11.46 -4.04
CA VAL A 139 6.10 11.56 -2.95
C VAL A 139 4.71 11.79 -3.54
N GLN A 140 3.77 10.89 -3.26
CA GLN A 140 2.41 10.91 -3.81
C GLN A 140 1.44 11.49 -2.79
N THR A 141 0.88 12.66 -3.09
CA THR A 141 -0.13 13.30 -2.23
C THR A 141 -1.52 12.67 -2.38
N GLN A 142 -1.78 11.99 -3.48
CA GLN A 142 -3.04 11.31 -3.77
C GLN A 142 -2.75 9.83 -4.00
N ARG A 143 -3.42 8.98 -3.23
CA ARG A 143 -3.44 7.55 -3.45
C ARG A 143 -4.84 7.16 -3.87
N GLU A 144 -4.99 6.69 -5.09
CA GLU A 144 -6.22 6.08 -5.53
C GLU A 144 -6.52 4.86 -4.64
N THR A 145 -7.69 4.87 -4.01
CA THR A 145 -8.17 3.71 -3.27
C THR A 145 -8.49 2.65 -4.31
N LYS A 146 -7.79 1.50 -4.29
CA LYS A 146 -7.99 0.43 -5.29
C LYS A 146 -8.98 -0.64 -4.83
N SER A 147 -9.19 -0.72 -3.51
CA SER A 147 -10.14 -1.62 -2.88
C SER A 147 -10.52 -1.11 -1.49
N VAL A 148 -11.69 -1.53 -1.01
CA VAL A 148 -12.16 -1.33 0.37
C VAL A 148 -12.50 -2.70 0.92
N SER A 149 -11.94 -3.06 2.07
CA SER A 149 -12.18 -4.35 2.71
C SER A 149 -12.30 -4.26 4.23
N SER A 150 -12.94 -5.27 4.80
CA SER A 150 -13.03 -5.53 6.24
C SER A 150 -12.74 -7.00 6.48
N GLU A 151 -11.93 -7.32 7.48
CA GLU A 151 -11.62 -8.69 7.88
C GLU A 151 -11.63 -8.85 9.40
N ASN A 152 -11.98 -10.05 9.86
CA ASN A 152 -11.98 -10.42 11.27
C ASN A 152 -11.27 -11.76 11.46
N THR A 153 -10.37 -11.82 12.43
CA THR A 153 -9.73 -13.07 12.89
C THR A 153 -10.41 -13.49 14.17
N PHE A 154 -11.06 -14.65 14.17
CA PHE A 154 -11.78 -15.14 15.33
C PHE A 154 -10.84 -15.51 16.49
N SER A 155 -11.29 -15.28 17.72
CA SER A 155 -10.60 -15.73 18.93
C SER A 155 -10.60 -17.25 19.09
N THR A 156 -11.59 -17.92 18.51
CA THR A 156 -11.74 -19.37 18.46
C THR A 156 -12.24 -19.73 17.07
N ASP A 157 -11.68 -20.79 16.46
CA ASP A 157 -12.05 -21.16 15.10
C ASP A 157 -13.54 -21.56 15.03
N VAL A 158 -14.25 -21.07 14.01
CA VAL A 158 -15.70 -21.17 13.87
C VAL A 158 -16.07 -22.13 12.75
N ALA A 159 -16.98 -23.07 13.02
CA ALA A 159 -17.56 -23.96 12.00
C ALA A 159 -19.08 -23.78 11.85
N ASP A 160 -19.71 -23.02 12.74
CA ASP A 160 -21.15 -22.78 12.73
C ASP A 160 -21.54 -21.89 11.55
N GLU A 161 -22.37 -22.42 10.65
CA GLU A 161 -22.78 -21.73 9.42
C GLU A 161 -23.52 -20.42 9.70
N VAL A 162 -24.38 -20.39 10.72
CA VAL A 162 -25.16 -19.20 11.10
C VAL A 162 -24.23 -18.10 11.60
N GLN A 163 -23.25 -18.47 12.44
CA GLN A 163 -22.23 -17.55 12.92
C GLN A 163 -21.36 -17.01 11.77
N LEU A 164 -20.94 -17.87 10.84
CA LEU A 164 -20.13 -17.47 9.69
C LEU A 164 -20.90 -16.54 8.75
N LYS A 165 -22.18 -16.82 8.50
CA LYS A 165 -23.06 -15.93 7.72
C LYS A 165 -23.19 -14.56 8.36
N ALA A 166 -23.50 -14.53 9.66
CA ALA A 166 -23.66 -13.29 10.40
C ALA A 166 -22.38 -12.44 10.39
N GLU A 167 -21.22 -13.08 10.52
CA GLU A 167 -19.93 -12.39 10.42
C GLU A 167 -19.71 -11.80 9.02
N LEU A 168 -19.93 -12.58 7.95
CA LEU A 168 -19.81 -12.08 6.58
C LEU A 168 -20.74 -10.91 6.32
N ASP A 169 -21.97 -10.95 6.86
CA ASP A 169 -22.94 -9.87 6.69
C ASP A 169 -22.48 -8.58 7.36
N GLN A 170 -21.94 -8.68 8.58
CA GLN A 170 -21.35 -7.55 9.29
C GLN A 170 -20.17 -6.96 8.52
N LEU A 171 -19.24 -7.81 8.05
CA LEU A 171 -18.08 -7.37 7.26
C LEU A 171 -18.51 -6.70 5.95
N ALA A 172 -19.51 -7.25 5.26
CA ALA A 172 -20.08 -6.66 4.05
C ALA A 172 -20.74 -5.30 4.32
N SER A 173 -21.52 -5.16 5.40
CA SER A 173 -22.10 -3.87 5.82
C SER A 173 -21.03 -2.82 6.13
N HIS A 174 -19.94 -3.20 6.80
CA HIS A 174 -18.82 -2.29 7.04
C HIS A 174 -18.15 -1.83 5.74
N VAL A 175 -18.01 -2.72 4.76
CA VAL A 175 -17.49 -2.35 3.43
C VAL A 175 -18.45 -1.41 2.71
N ALA A 176 -19.74 -1.74 2.65
CA ALA A 176 -20.78 -0.91 2.05
C ALA A 176 -20.81 0.50 2.64
N GLY A 177 -20.86 0.62 3.98
CA GLY A 177 -20.85 1.92 4.65
C GLY A 177 -19.54 2.70 4.49
N ARG A 178 -18.41 2.04 4.13
CA ARG A 178 -17.18 2.74 3.73
C ARG A 178 -17.26 3.20 2.27
N LEU A 179 -17.81 2.38 1.37
CA LEU A 179 -18.02 2.73 -0.03
C LEU A 179 -18.93 3.96 -0.15
N GLU A 180 -20.09 3.94 0.50
CA GLU A 180 -21.04 5.06 0.51
C GLU A 180 -20.40 6.35 1.04
N ARG A 181 -19.69 6.28 2.18
CA ARG A 181 -19.01 7.45 2.78
C ARG A 181 -17.96 8.08 1.88
N HIS A 182 -17.32 7.29 1.02
CA HIS A 182 -16.30 7.75 0.09
C HIS A 182 -16.83 7.96 -1.33
N GLY A 183 -18.14 7.78 -1.57
CA GLY A 183 -18.75 7.89 -2.90
C GLY A 183 -18.22 6.87 -3.90
N PHE A 184 -17.71 5.72 -3.45
CA PHE A 184 -17.19 4.68 -4.31
C PHE A 184 -18.25 3.66 -4.66
N LYS A 185 -18.26 3.21 -5.92
CA LYS A 185 -18.97 2.00 -6.36
C LYS A 185 -17.99 1.06 -7.02
N GLY A 186 -17.94 -0.18 -6.58
CA GLY A 186 -17.03 -1.19 -7.12
C GLY A 186 -17.77 -2.40 -7.66
N ARG A 187 -17.20 -3.07 -8.65
CA ARG A 187 -17.85 -4.20 -9.33
C ARG A 187 -17.36 -5.57 -8.86
N THR A 188 -16.18 -5.66 -8.26
CA THR A 188 -15.59 -6.95 -7.90
C THR A 188 -15.69 -7.20 -6.41
N VAL A 189 -16.55 -8.14 -6.02
CA VAL A 189 -16.70 -8.60 -4.63
C VAL A 189 -15.75 -9.78 -4.40
N THR A 190 -15.01 -9.73 -3.30
CA THR A 190 -14.02 -10.72 -2.90
C THR A 190 -14.31 -11.21 -1.50
N VAL A 191 -14.27 -12.53 -1.30
CA VAL A 191 -14.25 -13.18 0.01
C VAL A 191 -12.90 -13.82 0.22
N LYS A 192 -12.30 -13.54 1.37
CA LYS A 192 -11.09 -14.17 1.86
C LYS A 192 -11.44 -14.99 3.09
N ALA A 193 -10.97 -16.23 3.14
CA ALA A 193 -11.14 -17.08 4.31
C ALA A 193 -9.83 -17.78 4.66
N ARG A 194 -9.62 -18.00 5.95
CA ARG A 194 -8.51 -18.81 6.47
C ARG A 194 -9.08 -19.93 7.33
N LEU A 195 -8.61 -21.14 7.09
CA LEU A 195 -8.95 -22.32 7.89
C LEU A 195 -8.11 -22.40 9.17
N ALA A 196 -8.50 -23.27 10.10
CA ALA A 196 -7.76 -23.50 11.35
C ALA A 196 -6.31 -23.98 11.14
N ASP A 197 -6.03 -24.68 10.03
CA ASP A 197 -4.69 -25.10 9.61
C ASP A 197 -3.86 -23.96 8.96
N PHE A 198 -4.37 -22.73 8.98
CA PHE A 198 -3.82 -21.53 8.37
C PHE A 198 -3.82 -21.49 6.83
N THR A 199 -4.40 -22.50 6.17
CA THR A 199 -4.65 -22.46 4.72
C THR A 199 -5.59 -21.29 4.40
N THR A 200 -5.15 -20.40 3.52
CA THR A 200 -5.91 -19.20 3.11
C THR A 200 -6.35 -19.33 1.66
N PHE A 201 -7.61 -19.06 1.39
CA PHE A 201 -8.13 -19.00 0.03
C PHE A 201 -8.97 -17.74 -0.19
N THR A 202 -9.10 -17.39 -1.46
CA THR A 202 -9.89 -16.24 -1.92
C THR A 202 -10.84 -16.68 -3.01
N ARG A 203 -12.06 -16.16 -2.99
CA ARG A 203 -13.06 -16.26 -4.05
C ARG A 203 -13.49 -14.86 -4.44
N GLN A 204 -13.70 -14.62 -5.72
CA GLN A 204 -14.15 -13.31 -6.19
C GLN A 204 -15.07 -13.47 -7.39
N THR A 205 -15.95 -12.50 -7.57
CA THR A 205 -16.76 -12.37 -8.78
C THR A 205 -16.91 -10.90 -9.13
N THR A 206 -17.09 -10.62 -10.42
CA THR A 206 -17.30 -9.28 -10.94
C THR A 206 -18.74 -9.16 -11.40
N LEU A 207 -19.44 -8.17 -10.87
CA LEU A 207 -20.82 -7.81 -11.20
C LEU A 207 -20.85 -6.96 -12.48
N ASP A 208 -22.00 -6.91 -13.14
CA ASP A 208 -22.19 -6.14 -14.37
C ASP A 208 -22.18 -4.61 -14.12
N ALA A 209 -22.64 -4.20 -12.94
CA ALA A 209 -22.65 -2.81 -12.50
C ALA A 209 -21.92 -2.64 -11.16
N GLY A 210 -21.32 -1.46 -10.95
CA GLY A 210 -20.70 -1.11 -9.68
C GLY A 210 -21.75 -0.99 -8.57
N THR A 211 -21.43 -1.53 -7.39
CA THR A 211 -22.29 -1.51 -6.22
C THR A 211 -21.58 -0.92 -5.00
N ASP A 212 -22.36 -0.22 -4.20
CA ASP A 212 -22.12 0.17 -2.82
C ASP A 212 -23.19 -0.42 -1.88
N SER A 213 -24.19 -1.13 -2.42
CA SER A 213 -25.30 -1.71 -1.66
C SER A 213 -24.84 -2.83 -0.75
N ALA A 214 -25.12 -2.71 0.55
CA ALA A 214 -24.85 -3.74 1.54
C ALA A 214 -25.51 -5.07 1.16
N GLU A 215 -26.78 -5.07 0.75
CA GLU A 215 -27.53 -6.27 0.40
C GLU A 215 -26.86 -7.04 -0.75
N VAL A 216 -26.50 -6.34 -1.83
CA VAL A 216 -25.84 -6.97 -2.99
C VAL A 216 -24.49 -7.57 -2.60
N ILE A 217 -23.71 -6.87 -1.77
CA ILE A 217 -22.40 -7.33 -1.31
C ILE A 217 -22.56 -8.54 -0.38
N GLN A 218 -23.53 -8.52 0.53
CA GLN A 218 -23.84 -9.62 1.46
C GLN A 218 -24.23 -10.89 0.71
N GLU A 219 -25.19 -10.81 -0.20
CA GLU A 219 -25.63 -11.94 -1.02
C GLU A 219 -24.48 -12.51 -1.86
N THR A 220 -23.71 -11.63 -2.49
CA THR A 220 -22.58 -12.04 -3.33
C THR A 220 -21.48 -12.69 -2.51
N ALA A 221 -21.12 -12.11 -1.36
CA ALA A 221 -20.12 -12.67 -0.47
C ALA A 221 -20.56 -14.03 0.07
N TRP A 222 -21.83 -14.16 0.49
CA TRP A 222 -22.34 -15.44 0.95
C TRP A 222 -22.30 -16.50 -0.13
N ARG A 223 -22.76 -16.19 -1.35
CA ARG A 223 -22.71 -17.11 -2.50
C ARG A 223 -21.30 -17.60 -2.79
N LEU A 224 -20.30 -16.72 -2.70
CA LEU A 224 -18.89 -17.07 -2.90
C LEU A 224 -18.35 -17.97 -1.77
N PHE A 225 -18.78 -17.73 -0.54
CA PHE A 225 -18.30 -18.43 0.64
C PHE A 225 -18.97 -19.79 0.86
N SER A 226 -20.29 -19.88 0.65
CA SER A 226 -21.08 -21.08 0.97
C SER A 226 -20.64 -22.32 0.19
N MET A 227 -20.04 -22.13 -1.00
CA MET A 227 -19.41 -23.20 -1.78
C MET A 227 -18.22 -23.87 -1.07
N GLU A 228 -17.66 -23.22 -0.04
CA GLU A 228 -16.48 -23.69 0.69
C GLU A 228 -16.84 -24.31 2.05
N LEU A 229 -18.12 -24.30 2.42
CA LEU A 229 -18.64 -25.00 3.57
C LEU A 229 -18.56 -26.50 3.31
N THR A 230 -17.74 -27.19 4.09
CA THR A 230 -17.58 -28.64 4.02
C THR A 230 -17.51 -29.18 5.44
N PRO A 231 -18.18 -30.31 5.75
CA PRO A 231 -18.09 -30.92 7.07
C PRO A 231 -16.64 -31.08 7.53
N GLY A 232 -16.38 -30.69 8.79
CA GLY A 232 -15.05 -30.77 9.40
C GLY A 232 -14.13 -29.56 9.13
N ARG A 233 -14.54 -28.57 8.32
CA ARG A 233 -13.82 -27.30 8.20
C ARG A 233 -14.23 -26.33 9.31
N SER A 234 -13.23 -25.75 9.97
CA SER A 234 -13.39 -24.57 10.81
C SER A 234 -12.56 -23.41 10.26
N PHE A 235 -13.05 -22.20 10.48
CA PHE A 235 -12.52 -20.96 9.93
C PHE A 235 -11.95 -20.10 11.04
N ARG A 236 -10.76 -19.57 10.80
CA ARG A 236 -10.01 -18.69 11.70
C ARG A 236 -10.11 -17.22 11.32
N LEU A 237 -10.36 -16.92 10.04
CA LEU A 237 -10.53 -15.55 9.54
C LEU A 237 -11.53 -15.53 8.40
N LEU A 238 -12.39 -14.51 8.39
CA LEU A 238 -13.19 -14.11 7.24
C LEU A 238 -12.89 -12.67 6.86
N GLY A 239 -13.01 -12.36 5.57
CA GLY A 239 -12.85 -11.01 5.05
C GLY A 239 -13.70 -10.81 3.81
N VAL A 240 -14.30 -9.63 3.70
CA VAL A 240 -15.05 -9.16 2.53
C VAL A 240 -14.34 -7.94 1.99
N GLY A 241 -14.22 -7.85 0.66
CA GLY A 241 -13.68 -6.68 -0.01
C GLY A 241 -14.38 -6.39 -1.32
N VAL A 242 -14.40 -5.11 -1.68
CA VAL A 242 -14.88 -4.62 -2.97
C VAL A 242 -13.74 -3.87 -3.67
N SER A 243 -13.58 -4.10 -4.97
CA SER A 243 -12.59 -3.45 -5.82
C SER A 243 -13.14 -3.22 -7.22
N GLY A 244 -12.29 -2.68 -8.11
CA GLY A 244 -12.72 -2.29 -9.46
C GLY A 244 -13.66 -1.10 -9.40
N PHE A 245 -13.26 -0.05 -8.67
CA PHE A 245 -14.01 1.20 -8.64
C PHE A 245 -14.01 1.84 -10.01
N TYR A 246 -15.12 2.45 -10.37
CA TYR A 246 -15.15 3.35 -11.52
C TYR A 246 -14.27 4.55 -11.20
N GLU A 247 -13.39 4.93 -12.12
CA GLU A 247 -12.92 6.31 -12.16
C GLU A 247 -14.17 7.18 -12.36
N PRO A 248 -14.39 8.23 -11.55
CA PRO A 248 -15.43 9.19 -11.89
C PRO A 248 -15.10 9.69 -13.30
N GLU A 249 -16.03 9.54 -14.25
CA GLU A 249 -15.92 10.23 -15.52
C GLU A 249 -15.60 11.69 -15.20
N GLN A 250 -14.44 12.17 -15.66
CA GLN A 250 -14.27 13.61 -15.75
C GLN A 250 -15.49 14.10 -16.54
N PRO A 251 -16.28 15.05 -16.02
CA PRO A 251 -17.42 15.54 -16.77
C PRO A 251 -16.86 16.01 -18.12
N LEU A 252 -17.23 15.30 -19.18
CA LEU A 252 -17.00 15.76 -20.53
C LEU A 252 -17.70 17.12 -20.57
N GLU A 253 -16.90 18.20 -20.60
CA GLU A 253 -17.40 19.48 -21.03
C GLU A 253 -17.98 19.25 -22.43
N TYR A 254 -19.29 19.06 -22.48
CA TYR A 254 -20.04 19.14 -23.71
C TYR A 254 -19.90 20.60 -24.16
N GLN A 255 -18.85 20.88 -24.93
CA GLN A 255 -18.85 22.02 -25.83
C GLN A 255 -20.04 21.83 -26.77
N LEU A 256 -21.14 22.51 -26.45
CA LEU A 256 -22.25 22.67 -27.37
C LEU A 256 -21.70 23.24 -28.68
N PRO A 257 -22.01 22.65 -29.84
CA PRO A 257 -21.61 23.21 -31.12
C PRO A 257 -22.17 24.62 -31.22
N LEU A 258 -21.29 25.63 -31.34
CA LEU A 258 -21.71 26.94 -31.81
C LEU A 258 -22.36 26.73 -33.18
N LEU A 259 -23.64 27.08 -33.28
CA LEU A 259 -24.46 26.96 -34.48
C LEU A 259 -23.68 27.32 -35.75
N GLU A 260 -23.73 26.39 -36.70
CA GLU A 260 -23.27 26.54 -38.08
C GLU A 260 -23.96 27.72 -38.78
N GLY A 261 -23.25 28.26 -39.77
CA GLY A 261 -23.51 29.54 -40.39
C GLY A 261 -24.89 29.67 -41.05
N VAL A 262 -25.43 30.87 -40.92
CA VAL A 262 -26.57 31.35 -41.71
C VAL A 262 -26.13 31.51 -43.17
N PRO A 263 -26.80 30.90 -44.15
CA PRO A 263 -26.46 31.10 -45.56
C PRO A 263 -26.98 32.45 -46.09
N GLY A 264 -26.06 33.23 -46.67
CA GLY A 264 -26.20 33.99 -47.91
C GLY A 264 -27.31 35.04 -48.04
N TYR A 265 -26.91 36.32 -47.96
CA TYR A 265 -27.49 37.40 -48.78
C TYR A 265 -26.57 37.65 -49.99
N ASN A 266 -27.21 37.93 -51.13
CA ASN A 266 -26.73 38.20 -52.50
C ASN A 266 -26.59 36.99 -53.43
#